data_AF-A0A436RA36-F1
#
_entry.id   AF-A0A436RA36-F1
#
_cell.length_a   1.000
_cell.length_b   1.000
_cell.length_c   1.000
_cell.angle_alpha   90.00
_cell.angle_beta   90.00
_cell.angle_gamma   90.00
#
_symmetry.space_group_name_H-M   'P 1'
#
loop_
_entity.id
_entity.type
_entity.pdbx_description
1 polymer ?
#
loop_
_entity_poly.entity_id
_entity_poly.type
_entity_poly.pdbx_seq_one_letter_code
_entity_poly.pdbx_strand_id
1 'polypeptide(L)'
;MTAPRKPAAFRIEPETEPKSQVSRVAAEQPARRPRAARADVAVVIPSEVDVFDEPDIEAPPPPPATAPRKRSLLARLFFGALGVLVSLAVGLWADQLIRDLFARAEWLGWLAAGMATIALLSLLVILIREFLAIARLAEVEKMQKRALDAVARDDPKAARALVDELSAFVAAKPETAAGRRSLAELRGEIIDGANLVRLAETEILSPLDARAKIMILEAAKRVSLITAVSPRALVDIAYV
;
A
#
# COMPACT_ATOMS: atom_id res chain seq x y z
N MET A 1 58.07 6.92 -38.85
CA MET A 1 58.42 8.36 -38.79
C MET A 1 57.71 8.95 -37.59
N THR A 2 58.45 9.19 -36.52
CA THR A 2 57.95 9.72 -35.24
C THR A 2 58.24 11.22 -35.19
N ALA A 3 57.23 12.03 -34.91
CA ALA A 3 57.41 13.31 -34.25
C ALA A 3 56.12 13.64 -33.46
N PRO A 4 56.17 13.68 -32.11
CA PRO A 4 55.01 13.97 -31.28
C PRO A 4 54.72 15.48 -31.28
N ARG A 5 53.47 15.88 -31.54
CA ARG A 5 53.05 17.28 -31.31
C ARG A 5 52.65 17.45 -29.84
N LYS A 6 53.36 18.39 -29.19
CA LYS A 6 53.22 18.80 -27.79
C LYS A 6 51.85 19.45 -27.51
N PRO A 7 51.35 19.37 -26.27
CA PRO A 7 50.09 19.99 -25.86
C PRO A 7 50.22 21.53 -25.81
N ALA A 8 49.17 22.24 -26.21
CA ALA A 8 49.02 23.67 -26.00
C ALA A 8 47.80 23.92 -25.11
N ALA A 9 48.05 24.35 -23.87
CA ALA A 9 47.02 24.83 -22.96
C ALA A 9 46.73 26.30 -23.31
N PHE A 10 45.47 26.62 -23.62
CA PHE A 10 45.01 28.00 -23.71
C PHE A 10 44.26 28.37 -22.44
N ARG A 11 44.72 29.46 -21.83
CA ARG A 11 44.22 30.05 -20.59
C ARG A 11 43.04 30.95 -20.95
N ILE A 12 41.89 30.73 -20.30
CA ILE A 12 40.71 31.60 -20.40
C ILE A 12 40.85 32.63 -19.29
N GLU A 13 41.33 33.83 -19.60
CA GLU A 13 41.18 34.98 -18.71
C GLU A 13 39.78 35.61 -18.95
N PRO A 14 39.06 36.02 -17.89
CA PRO A 14 37.68 36.52 -17.97
C PRO A 14 37.63 38.04 -18.18
N GLU A 15 36.39 38.57 -18.33
CA GLU A 15 35.97 40.00 -18.34
C GLU A 15 35.92 40.63 -19.76
N THR A 16 34.92 41.39 -20.23
CA THR A 16 33.80 42.18 -19.68
C THR A 16 32.78 42.46 -20.82
N GLU A 17 31.54 42.81 -20.48
CA GLU A 17 30.42 43.24 -21.35
C GLU A 17 30.76 44.20 -22.52
N PRO A 18 29.98 44.16 -23.61
CA PRO A 18 29.68 45.35 -24.39
C PRO A 18 28.24 45.82 -24.17
N LYS A 19 28.14 46.91 -23.42
CA LYS A 19 27.01 47.86 -23.48
C LYS A 19 27.04 48.62 -24.81
N SER A 20 25.83 48.83 -25.34
CA SER A 20 25.40 50.03 -26.07
C SER A 20 25.94 50.28 -27.49
N GLN A 21 25.13 49.90 -28.48
CA GLN A 21 24.80 50.85 -29.56
C GLN A 21 23.37 51.34 -29.33
N VAL A 22 23.29 52.48 -28.65
CA VAL A 22 22.08 53.30 -28.55
C VAL A 22 22.21 54.39 -29.60
N SER A 23 21.48 54.26 -30.70
CA SER A 23 21.03 55.42 -31.47
C SER A 23 19.54 55.63 -31.17
N ARG A 24 19.31 56.59 -30.28
CA ARG A 24 18.02 57.21 -30.03
C ARG A 24 17.51 57.83 -31.34
N VAL A 25 16.34 57.41 -31.79
CA VAL A 25 15.33 58.37 -32.25
C VAL A 25 14.09 58.11 -31.42
N ALA A 26 13.93 58.95 -30.41
CA ALA A 26 12.69 59.12 -29.70
C ALA A 26 11.70 59.80 -30.67
N ALA A 27 10.67 59.08 -31.07
CA ALA A 27 9.41 59.68 -31.46
C ALA A 27 8.38 59.14 -30.45
N GLU A 28 7.90 60.02 -29.58
CA GLU A 28 6.82 59.77 -28.64
C GLU A 28 5.61 59.17 -29.37
N GLN A 29 5.23 57.95 -29.01
CA GLN A 29 3.91 57.41 -29.30
C GLN A 29 3.20 57.16 -27.96
N PRO A 30 1.97 57.68 -27.80
CA PRO A 30 1.29 57.68 -26.50
C PRO A 30 1.00 56.25 -26.03
N ALA A 31 1.15 56.04 -24.72
CA ALA A 31 0.90 54.77 -24.04
C ALA A 31 -0.47 54.18 -24.44
N ARG A 32 -0.43 53.10 -25.22
CA ARG A 32 -1.62 52.38 -25.67
C ARG A 32 -2.19 51.61 -24.48
N ARG A 33 -3.36 52.03 -24.00
CA ARG A 33 -4.11 51.32 -22.94
C ARG A 33 -4.36 49.85 -23.37
N PRO A 34 -4.27 48.88 -22.45
CA PRO A 34 -4.49 47.47 -22.78
C PRO A 34 -5.92 47.27 -23.28
N ARG A 35 -6.05 46.85 -24.54
CA ARG A 35 -7.33 46.41 -25.11
C ARG A 35 -7.45 44.93 -24.77
N ALA A 36 -8.51 44.54 -24.07
CA ALA A 36 -8.85 43.13 -23.86
C ALA A 36 -8.83 42.42 -25.22
N ALA A 37 -7.99 41.38 -25.34
CA ALA A 37 -8.01 40.50 -26.49
C ALA A 37 -9.42 39.91 -26.59
N ARG A 38 -10.06 40.07 -27.75
CA ARG A 38 -11.35 39.41 -28.01
C ARG A 38 -11.11 37.91 -27.97
N ALA A 39 -11.94 37.21 -27.21
CA ALA A 39 -11.92 35.76 -27.04
C ALA A 39 -12.43 35.02 -28.28
N ASP A 40 -11.92 35.38 -29.45
CA ASP A 40 -12.23 34.70 -30.69
C ASP A 40 -10.93 34.49 -31.46
N VAL A 41 -10.66 33.22 -31.78
CA VAL A 41 -9.46 32.69 -32.42
C VAL A 41 -8.28 32.43 -31.47
N ALA A 42 -8.52 31.63 -30.43
CA ALA A 42 -7.51 30.68 -29.96
C ALA A 42 -7.79 29.34 -30.64
N VAL A 43 -7.13 29.10 -31.77
CA VAL A 43 -7.16 27.77 -32.40
C VAL A 43 -6.32 26.86 -31.52
N VAL A 44 -7.00 26.09 -30.67
CA VAL A 44 -6.42 24.91 -30.02
C VAL A 44 -6.22 23.91 -31.14
N ILE A 45 -4.97 23.70 -31.56
CA ILE A 45 -4.61 22.55 -32.38
C ILE A 45 -4.41 21.41 -31.36
N PRO A 46 -5.35 20.46 -31.23
CA PRO A 46 -5.09 19.28 -30.43
C PRO A 46 -3.90 18.55 -31.08
N SER A 47 -2.87 18.27 -30.29
CA SER A 47 -1.81 17.36 -30.70
C SER A 47 -2.41 15.98 -30.97
N GLU A 48 -2.17 15.40 -32.15
CA GLU A 48 -2.71 14.09 -32.59
C GLU A 48 -2.28 12.89 -31.73
N VAL A 49 -1.46 13.10 -30.70
CA VAL A 49 -1.08 12.07 -29.73
C VAL A 49 -1.28 12.65 -28.33
N ASP A 50 -2.44 12.35 -27.74
CA ASP A 50 -2.63 12.51 -26.30
C ASP A 50 -1.96 11.31 -25.61
N VAL A 51 -0.88 11.57 -24.88
CA VAL A 51 -0.16 10.54 -24.10
C VAL A 51 -1.01 10.04 -22.91
N PHE A 52 -2.12 10.72 -22.61
CA PHE A 52 -3.10 10.33 -21.60
C PHE A 52 -4.37 9.68 -22.20
N ASP A 53 -4.52 9.62 -23.53
CA ASP A 53 -5.43 8.67 -24.18
C ASP A 53 -4.73 7.31 -24.19
N GLU A 54 -4.69 6.69 -23.02
CA GLU A 54 -4.34 5.28 -22.91
C GLU A 54 -5.39 4.52 -23.71
N PRO A 55 -5.03 3.81 -24.81
CA PRO A 55 -6.00 3.03 -25.55
C PRO A 55 -6.67 2.09 -24.56
N ASP A 56 -8.00 2.06 -24.57
CA ASP A 56 -8.85 1.22 -23.71
C ASP A 56 -8.20 -0.17 -23.59
N ILE A 57 -7.39 -0.37 -22.55
CA ILE A 57 -6.82 -1.67 -22.26
C ILE A 57 -8.02 -2.41 -21.74
N GLU A 58 -8.72 -3.13 -22.64
CA GLU A 58 -9.74 -4.09 -22.27
C GLU A 58 -9.17 -4.88 -21.12
N ALA A 59 -9.68 -4.60 -19.92
CA ALA A 59 -9.22 -5.26 -18.72
C ALA A 59 -9.37 -6.76 -19.01
N PRO A 60 -8.28 -7.55 -18.98
CA PRO A 60 -8.36 -8.96 -19.31
C PRO A 60 -9.47 -9.56 -18.45
N PRO A 61 -10.37 -10.38 -19.05
CA PRO A 61 -11.52 -10.91 -18.34
C PRO A 61 -11.06 -11.49 -17.01
N PRO A 62 -11.73 -11.15 -15.89
CA PRO A 62 -11.28 -11.55 -14.58
C PRO A 62 -11.07 -13.07 -14.59
N PRO A 63 -9.93 -13.55 -14.06
CA PRO A 63 -9.61 -14.96 -14.09
C PRO A 63 -10.80 -15.75 -13.51
N PRO A 64 -11.17 -16.90 -14.11
CA PRO A 64 -12.31 -17.68 -13.67
C PRO A 64 -12.20 -17.93 -12.17
N ALA A 65 -13.30 -17.70 -11.45
CA ALA A 65 -13.35 -17.84 -10.00
C ALA A 65 -12.77 -19.21 -9.60
N THR A 66 -11.56 -19.21 -9.03
CA THR A 66 -10.90 -20.46 -8.65
C THR A 66 -11.81 -21.19 -7.67
N ALA A 67 -12.23 -22.41 -8.03
CA ALA A 67 -13.09 -23.21 -7.17
C ALA A 67 -12.44 -23.34 -5.78
N PRO A 68 -13.21 -23.22 -4.68
CA PRO A 68 -12.67 -23.25 -3.34
C PRO A 68 -11.91 -24.56 -3.13
N ARG A 69 -10.58 -24.45 -3.06
CA ARG A 69 -9.68 -25.60 -3.00
C ARG A 69 -9.94 -26.32 -1.68
N LYS A 70 -10.47 -27.55 -1.73
CA LYS A 70 -10.70 -28.38 -0.53
C LYS A 70 -9.34 -28.57 0.16
N ARG A 71 -9.19 -27.99 1.36
CA ARG A 71 -7.97 -28.14 2.16
C ARG A 71 -7.79 -29.63 2.47
N SER A 72 -6.71 -30.24 2.00
CA SER A 72 -6.44 -31.67 2.22
C SER A 72 -6.22 -31.94 3.71
N LEU A 73 -7.03 -32.84 4.29
CA LEU A 73 -6.89 -33.25 5.69
C LEU A 73 -5.52 -33.88 5.97
N LEU A 74 -4.98 -34.63 5.00
CA LEU A 74 -3.65 -35.22 5.07
C LEU A 74 -2.56 -34.14 5.11
N ALA A 75 -2.67 -33.09 4.29
CA ALA A 75 -1.72 -31.98 4.32
C ALA A 75 -1.79 -31.26 5.68
N ARG A 76 -3.00 -31.03 6.21
CA ARG A 76 -3.18 -30.39 7.53
C ARG A 76 -2.56 -31.22 8.66
N LEU A 77 -2.73 -32.54 8.62
CA LEU A 77 -2.14 -33.46 9.58
C LEU A 77 -0.61 -33.51 9.45
N PHE A 78 -0.10 -33.62 8.22
CA PHE A 78 1.35 -33.64 7.95
C PHE A 78 2.04 -32.37 8.44
N PHE A 79 1.53 -31.17 8.07
CA PHE A 79 2.12 -29.91 8.51
C PHE A 79 1.95 -29.68 10.02
N GLY A 80 0.85 -30.18 10.61
CA GLY A 80 0.68 -30.18 12.07
C GLY A 80 1.74 -31.03 12.77
N ALA A 81 1.93 -32.28 12.33
CA ALA A 81 2.94 -33.19 12.88
C ALA A 81 4.37 -32.68 12.65
N LEU A 82 4.67 -32.16 11.45
CA LEU A 82 5.95 -31.54 11.13
C LEU A 82 6.23 -30.33 12.02
N GLY A 83 5.24 -29.46 12.23
CA GLY A 83 5.36 -28.31 13.12
C GLY A 83 5.66 -28.72 14.57
N VAL A 84 4.99 -29.75 15.08
CA VAL A 84 5.28 -30.31 16.41
C VAL A 84 6.71 -30.87 16.49
N LEU A 85 7.13 -31.63 15.48
CA LEU A 85 8.47 -32.21 15.43
C LEU A 85 9.57 -31.13 15.42
N VAL A 86 9.41 -30.10 14.58
CA VAL A 86 10.34 -28.97 14.52
C VAL A 86 10.37 -28.20 15.84
N SER A 87 9.21 -27.95 16.45
CA SER A 87 9.13 -27.28 17.75
C SER A 87 9.87 -28.06 18.85
N LEU A 88 9.73 -29.39 18.85
CA LEU A 88 10.42 -30.25 19.80
C LEU A 88 11.94 -30.26 19.57
N ALA A 89 12.37 -30.32 18.31
CA ALA A 89 13.79 -30.26 17.96
C ALA A 89 14.44 -28.94 18.41
N VAL A 90 13.79 -27.81 18.13
CA VAL A 90 14.26 -26.48 18.57
C VAL A 90 14.25 -26.37 20.09
N GLY A 91 13.21 -26.87 20.75
CA GLY A 91 13.11 -26.89 22.21
C GLY A 91 14.24 -27.67 22.87
N LEU A 92 14.51 -28.90 22.39
CA LEU A 92 15.62 -29.72 22.89
C LEU A 92 16.98 -29.07 22.62
N TRP A 93 17.16 -28.45 21.46
CA TRP A 93 18.40 -27.74 21.13
C TRP A 93 18.63 -26.54 22.06
N ALA A 94 17.60 -25.73 22.31
CA ALA A 94 17.71 -24.60 23.25
C ALA A 94 18.00 -25.08 24.67
N ASP A 95 17.34 -26.15 25.11
CA ASP A 95 17.50 -26.75 26.43
C ASP A 95 18.91 -27.35 26.62
N GLN A 96 19.46 -28.01 25.59
CA GLN A 96 20.86 -28.45 25.55
C GLN A 96 21.83 -27.27 25.60
N LEU A 97 21.60 -26.24 24.79
CA LEU A 97 22.44 -25.04 24.76
C LEU A 97 22.52 -24.36 26.14
N ILE A 98 21.38 -24.25 26.84
CA ILE A 98 21.34 -23.67 28.18
C ILE A 98 22.16 -24.50 29.16
N ARG A 99 22.00 -25.84 29.14
CA ARG A 99 22.78 -26.75 30.00
C ARG A 99 24.27 -26.70 29.72
N ASP A 100 24.66 -26.67 28.45
CA ASP A 100 26.06 -26.55 28.04
C ASP A 100 26.68 -25.23 28.52
N LEU A 101 25.87 -24.16 28.58
CA LEU A 101 26.31 -22.86 29.06
C LEU A 101 26.47 -22.83 30.58
N PHE A 102 25.55 -23.44 31.33
CA PHE A 102 25.68 -23.65 32.77
C PHE A 102 26.92 -24.48 33.13
N ALA A 103 27.23 -25.51 32.35
CA ALA A 103 28.41 -26.35 32.57
C ALA A 103 29.73 -25.61 32.35
N ARG A 104 29.74 -24.56 31.50
CA ARG A 104 30.92 -23.73 31.24
C ARG A 104 31.10 -22.63 32.27
N ALA A 105 30.02 -21.91 32.58
CA ALA A 105 30.01 -20.87 33.60
C ALA A 105 28.58 -20.57 34.04
N GLU A 106 28.36 -20.48 35.35
CA GLU A 106 27.01 -20.32 35.92
C GLU A 106 26.30 -19.04 35.47
N TRP A 107 27.01 -17.90 35.42
CA TRP A 107 26.45 -16.62 34.98
C TRP A 107 25.95 -16.65 33.53
N LEU A 108 26.60 -17.47 32.69
CA LEU A 108 26.31 -17.62 31.28
C LEU A 108 24.99 -18.39 31.10
N GLY A 109 24.78 -19.44 31.91
CA GLY A 109 23.52 -20.18 31.97
C GLY A 109 22.32 -19.31 32.37
N TRP A 110 22.46 -18.48 33.40
CA TRP A 110 21.41 -17.52 33.80
C TRP A 110 21.08 -16.52 32.69
N LEU A 111 22.09 -16.02 31.98
CA LEU A 111 21.89 -15.14 30.82
C LEU A 111 21.09 -15.85 29.72
N ALA A 112 21.46 -17.07 29.34
CA ALA A 112 20.75 -17.84 28.31
C ALA A 112 19.32 -18.19 28.73
N ALA A 113 19.09 -18.60 29.98
CA ALA A 113 17.76 -18.88 30.50
C ALA A 113 16.88 -17.62 30.48
N GLY A 114 17.44 -16.47 30.86
CA GLY A 114 16.75 -15.16 30.78
C GLY A 114 16.36 -14.81 29.34
N MET A 115 17.31 -14.93 28.40
CA MET A 115 17.06 -14.64 26.98
C MET A 115 16.05 -15.61 26.35
N ALA A 116 16.11 -16.90 26.70
CA ALA A 116 15.13 -17.89 26.24
C ALA A 116 13.72 -17.56 26.75
N THR A 117 13.59 -17.12 28.00
CA THR A 117 12.31 -16.70 28.58
C THR A 117 11.74 -15.47 27.86
N ILE A 118 12.57 -14.45 27.61
CA ILE A 118 12.16 -13.25 26.89
C ILE A 118 11.75 -13.60 25.44
N ALA A 119 12.52 -14.44 24.77
CA ALA A 119 12.20 -14.91 23.42
C ALA A 119 10.87 -15.66 23.38
N LEU A 120 10.61 -16.56 24.33
CA LEU A 120 9.35 -17.30 24.44
C LEU A 120 8.15 -16.38 24.68
N LEU A 121 8.27 -15.43 25.62
CA LEU A 121 7.22 -14.45 25.89
C LEU A 121 6.94 -13.57 24.66
N SER A 122 8.00 -13.11 23.99
CA SER A 122 7.89 -12.29 22.78
C SER A 122 7.19 -13.05 21.66
N LEU A 123 7.58 -14.31 21.44
CA LEU A 123 6.94 -15.18 20.46
C LEU A 123 5.45 -15.37 20.77
N LEU A 124 5.09 -15.61 22.03
CA LEU A 124 3.71 -15.80 22.45
C LEU A 124 2.85 -14.53 22.20
N VAL A 125 3.40 -13.35 22.51
CA VAL A 125 2.73 -12.07 22.21
C VAL A 125 2.53 -11.87 20.71
N ILE A 126 3.55 -12.15 19.89
CA ILE A 126 3.47 -12.05 18.42
C ILE A 126 2.39 -13.01 17.89
N LEU A 127 2.38 -14.26 18.34
CA LEU A 127 1.39 -15.26 17.92
C LEU A 127 -0.03 -14.83 18.28
N ILE A 128 -0.28 -14.38 19.52
CA ILE A 128 -1.61 -13.91 19.93
C ILE A 128 -2.06 -12.75 19.05
N ARG A 129 -1.17 -11.76 18.82
CA ARG A 129 -1.48 -10.61 17.97
C ARG A 129 -1.84 -11.04 16.55
N GLU A 130 -1.13 -12.02 16.00
CA GLU A 130 -1.38 -12.52 14.64
C GLU A 130 -2.68 -13.33 14.57
N PHE A 131 -2.97 -14.19 15.55
CA PHE A 131 -4.24 -14.91 15.61
C PHE A 131 -5.44 -13.96 15.71
N LEU A 132 -5.32 -12.89 16.49
CA LEU A 132 -6.34 -11.83 16.56
C LEU A 132 -6.50 -11.12 15.21
N ALA A 133 -5.39 -10.85 14.50
CA ALA A 133 -5.43 -10.26 13.18
C ALA A 133 -6.15 -11.18 12.17
N ILE A 134 -5.80 -12.47 12.14
CA ILE A 134 -6.42 -13.46 11.25
C ILE A 134 -7.91 -13.66 11.58
N ALA A 135 -8.28 -13.72 12.86
CA ALA A 135 -9.67 -13.81 13.29
C ALA A 135 -10.48 -12.61 12.78
N ARG A 136 -9.91 -11.41 12.86
CA ARG A 136 -10.52 -10.19 12.34
C ARG A 136 -10.72 -10.23 10.82
N LEU A 137 -9.79 -10.83 10.06
CA LEU A 137 -9.97 -11.04 8.61
C LEU A 137 -11.15 -11.98 8.32
N ALA A 138 -11.30 -13.05 9.11
CA ALA A 138 -12.40 -14.01 8.93
C ALA A 138 -13.77 -13.39 9.21
N GLU A 139 -13.86 -12.47 10.19
CA GLU A 139 -15.09 -11.72 10.45
C GLU A 139 -15.48 -10.83 9.26
N VAL A 140 -14.52 -10.12 8.67
CA VAL A 140 -14.76 -9.28 7.48
C VAL A 140 -15.26 -10.12 6.31
N GLU A 141 -14.67 -11.30 6.06
CA GLU A 141 -15.13 -12.21 5.00
C GLU A 141 -16.57 -12.68 5.24
N LYS A 142 -16.95 -12.94 6.50
CA LYS A 142 -18.32 -13.31 6.87
C LYS A 142 -19.31 -12.14 6.66
N MET A 143 -18.92 -10.90 6.96
CA MET A 143 -19.74 -9.72 6.69
C MET A 143 -19.90 -9.51 5.18
N GLN A 144 -18.82 -9.63 4.40
CA GLN A 144 -18.85 -9.50 2.94
C GLN A 144 -19.80 -10.52 2.30
N LYS A 145 -19.74 -11.79 2.69
CA LYS A 145 -20.64 -12.84 2.17
C LYS A 145 -22.11 -12.54 2.48
N ARG A 146 -22.40 -12.03 3.67
CA ARG A 146 -23.77 -11.64 4.05
C ARG A 146 -24.24 -10.39 3.34
N ALA A 147 -23.36 -9.42 3.07
CA ALA A 147 -23.66 -8.25 2.27
C ALA A 147 -24.10 -8.64 0.85
N LEU A 148 -23.32 -9.52 0.21
CA LEU A 148 -23.64 -10.03 -1.12
C LEU A 148 -24.98 -10.79 -1.15
N ASP A 149 -25.25 -11.63 -0.14
CA ASP A 149 -26.53 -12.35 -0.04
C ASP A 149 -27.72 -11.42 0.21
N ALA A 150 -27.55 -10.40 1.08
CA ALA A 150 -28.59 -9.41 1.36
C ALA A 150 -28.92 -8.53 0.15
N VAL A 151 -27.91 -8.14 -0.65
CA VAL A 151 -28.11 -7.40 -1.90
C VAL A 151 -28.76 -8.28 -2.96
N ALA A 152 -28.35 -9.56 -3.08
CA ALA A 152 -28.91 -10.48 -4.08
C ALA A 152 -30.38 -10.83 -3.80
N ARG A 153 -30.80 -10.88 -2.54
CA ARG A 153 -32.17 -11.20 -2.12
C ARG A 153 -33.03 -9.97 -1.85
N ASP A 154 -32.43 -8.79 -1.86
CA ASP A 154 -33.03 -7.52 -1.43
C ASP A 154 -33.78 -7.62 -0.09
N ASP A 155 -33.18 -8.32 0.89
CA ASP A 155 -33.79 -8.54 2.20
C ASP A 155 -33.50 -7.38 3.16
N PRO A 156 -34.51 -6.58 3.55
CA PRO A 156 -34.32 -5.40 4.38
C PRO A 156 -34.04 -5.73 5.85
N LYS A 157 -34.38 -6.93 6.34
CA LYS A 157 -34.02 -7.34 7.70
C LYS A 157 -32.55 -7.75 7.76
N ALA A 158 -32.10 -8.53 6.78
CA ALA A 158 -30.69 -8.92 6.67
C ALA A 158 -29.77 -7.71 6.48
N ALA A 159 -30.18 -6.74 5.66
CA ALA A 159 -29.44 -5.49 5.45
C ALA A 159 -29.30 -4.66 6.74
N ARG A 160 -30.37 -4.50 7.53
CA ARG A 160 -30.31 -3.75 8.80
C ARG A 160 -29.37 -4.42 9.82
N ALA A 161 -29.48 -5.74 9.98
CA ALA A 161 -28.61 -6.48 10.89
C ALA A 161 -27.12 -6.36 10.49
N LEU A 162 -26.83 -6.41 9.19
CA LEU A 162 -25.48 -6.20 8.68
C LEU A 162 -24.97 -4.78 8.94
N VAL A 163 -25.80 -3.77 8.74
CA VAL A 163 -25.44 -2.36 8.98
C VAL A 163 -25.16 -2.08 10.46
N ASP A 164 -25.94 -2.65 11.37
CA ASP A 164 -25.69 -2.54 12.81
C ASP A 164 -24.38 -3.23 13.19
N GLU A 165 -24.11 -4.42 12.65
CA GLU A 165 -22.86 -5.14 12.87
C GLU A 165 -21.64 -4.38 12.30
N LEU A 166 -21.76 -3.81 11.10
CA LEU A 166 -20.73 -2.97 10.50
C LEU A 166 -20.46 -1.73 11.36
N SER A 167 -21.51 -1.06 11.83
CA SER A 167 -21.42 0.12 12.68
C SER A 167 -20.74 -0.19 14.02
N ALA A 168 -20.99 -1.37 14.59
CA ALA A 168 -20.30 -1.86 15.79
C ALA A 168 -18.82 -2.20 15.50
N PHE A 169 -18.54 -2.87 14.38
CA PHE A 169 -17.17 -3.24 13.98
C PHE A 169 -16.27 -2.03 13.78
N VAL A 170 -16.81 -0.95 13.19
CA VAL A 170 -16.06 0.29 12.97
C VAL A 170 -16.16 1.28 14.13
N ALA A 171 -16.81 0.94 15.25
CA ALA A 171 -17.06 1.88 16.35
C ALA A 171 -15.78 2.40 17.00
N ALA A 172 -14.71 1.60 17.04
CA ALA A 172 -13.41 1.99 17.57
C ALA A 172 -12.64 2.98 16.69
N LYS A 173 -13.12 3.27 15.47
CA LYS A 173 -12.49 4.19 14.53
C LYS A 173 -13.19 5.55 14.58
N PRO A 174 -12.54 6.62 15.08
CA PRO A 174 -13.17 7.94 15.16
C PRO A 174 -13.48 8.51 13.76
N GLU A 175 -12.70 8.11 12.76
CA GLU A 175 -12.84 8.51 11.35
C GLU A 175 -14.21 8.18 10.76
N THR A 176 -14.90 7.14 11.26
CA THR A 176 -16.23 6.72 10.76
C THR A 176 -17.38 7.34 11.54
N ALA A 177 -17.12 8.19 12.54
CA ALA A 177 -18.15 8.70 13.43
C ALA A 177 -19.19 9.58 12.71
N ALA A 178 -18.79 10.36 11.71
CA ALA A 178 -19.70 11.18 10.92
C ALA A 178 -20.65 10.31 10.08
N GLY A 179 -20.11 9.38 9.28
CA GLY A 179 -20.91 8.46 8.47
C GLY A 179 -21.84 7.57 9.29
N ARG A 180 -21.43 7.14 10.49
CA ARG A 180 -22.31 6.40 11.42
C ARG A 180 -23.49 7.24 11.92
N ARG A 181 -23.33 8.55 12.10
CA ARG A 181 -24.44 9.43 12.50
C ARG A 181 -25.42 9.62 11.34
N SER A 182 -24.93 9.94 10.14
CA SER A 182 -25.75 10.04 8.93
C SER A 182 -26.53 8.76 8.69
N LEU A 183 -25.88 7.60 8.79
CA LEU A 183 -26.53 6.31 8.58
C LEU A 183 -27.59 6.01 9.64
N ALA A 184 -27.37 6.40 10.89
CA ALA A 184 -28.35 6.21 11.97
C ALA A 184 -29.63 7.05 11.78
N GLU A 185 -29.51 8.21 11.13
CA GLU A 185 -30.63 9.07 10.76
C GLU A 185 -31.41 8.49 9.57
N LEU A 186 -30.72 8.07 8.51
CA LEU A 186 -31.36 7.62 7.25
C LEU A 186 -31.83 6.15 7.25
N ARG A 187 -31.35 5.29 8.18
CA ARG A 187 -31.68 3.84 8.17
C ARG A 187 -33.17 3.52 8.30
N GLY A 188 -33.95 4.43 8.89
CA GLY A 188 -35.40 4.27 9.07
C GLY A 188 -36.22 4.62 7.83
N GLU A 189 -35.63 5.39 6.92
CA GLU A 189 -36.29 5.93 5.71
C GLU A 189 -36.12 4.99 4.51
N ILE A 190 -35.06 4.16 4.51
CA ILE A 190 -34.77 3.23 3.42
C ILE A 190 -35.48 1.89 3.64
N ILE A 191 -36.34 1.54 2.68
CA ILE A 191 -37.11 0.29 2.69
C ILE A 191 -36.33 -0.85 2.03
N ASP A 192 -35.62 -0.57 0.94
CA ASP A 192 -34.92 -1.60 0.15
C ASP A 192 -33.58 -1.99 0.80
N GLY A 193 -33.32 -3.30 0.89
CA GLY A 193 -32.12 -3.82 1.52
C GLY A 193 -30.85 -3.45 0.76
N ALA A 194 -30.89 -3.54 -0.57
CA ALA A 194 -29.75 -3.20 -1.42
C ALA A 194 -29.34 -1.73 -1.31
N ASN A 195 -30.32 -0.81 -1.27
CA ASN A 195 -30.06 0.62 -1.12
C ASN A 195 -29.48 0.96 0.25
N LEU A 196 -29.94 0.29 1.31
CA LEU A 196 -29.41 0.46 2.65
C LEU A 196 -27.93 0.03 2.76
N VAL A 197 -27.56 -1.07 2.11
CA VAL A 197 -26.16 -1.53 2.06
C VAL A 197 -25.27 -0.55 1.30
N ARG A 198 -25.72 -0.05 0.14
CA ARG A 198 -24.96 0.95 -0.66
C ARG A 198 -24.77 2.27 0.08
N LEU A 199 -25.78 2.72 0.83
CA LEU A 199 -25.65 3.91 1.67
C LEU A 199 -24.58 3.68 2.76
N ALA A 200 -24.64 2.54 3.46
CA ALA A 200 -23.69 2.21 4.50
C ALA A 200 -22.25 2.13 3.98
N GLU A 201 -22.03 1.55 2.80
CA GLU A 201 -20.73 1.52 2.12
C GLU A 201 -20.21 2.95 1.88
N THR A 202 -21.03 3.81 1.28
CA THR A 202 -20.61 5.17 0.90
C THR A 202 -20.29 6.03 2.13
N GLU A 203 -21.14 5.99 3.16
CA GLU A 203 -21.00 6.86 4.34
C GLU A 203 -19.92 6.36 5.32
N ILE A 204 -19.84 5.05 5.57
CA ILE A 204 -18.92 4.49 6.59
C ILE A 204 -17.56 4.12 6.01
N LEU A 205 -17.50 3.57 4.79
CA LEU A 205 -16.26 2.98 4.26
C LEU A 205 -15.42 3.97 3.46
N SER A 206 -16.01 5.01 2.88
CA SER A 206 -15.29 6.05 2.12
C SER A 206 -13.99 6.58 2.78
N PRO A 207 -13.98 7.01 4.06
CA PRO A 207 -12.74 7.47 4.70
C PRO A 207 -11.72 6.34 4.90
N LEU A 208 -12.17 5.10 5.09
CA LEU A 208 -11.29 3.94 5.23
C LEU A 208 -10.65 3.55 3.90
N ASP A 209 -11.40 3.64 2.81
CA ASP A 209 -10.94 3.34 1.45
C ASP A 209 -9.89 4.35 0.99
N ALA A 210 -10.09 5.64 1.29
CA ALA A 210 -9.10 6.67 1.03
C ALA A 210 -7.76 6.35 1.74
N ARG A 211 -7.83 5.89 2.99
CA ARG A 211 -6.63 5.51 3.76
C ARG A 211 -5.99 4.22 3.25
N ALA A 212 -6.80 3.25 2.83
CA ALA A 212 -6.34 2.03 2.18
C ALA A 212 -5.55 2.33 0.92
N LYS A 213 -6.05 3.24 0.06
CA LYS A 213 -5.33 3.68 -1.15
C LYS A 213 -3.95 4.25 -0.83
N ILE A 214 -3.84 5.08 0.22
CA ILE A 214 -2.55 5.64 0.65
C ILE A 214 -1.58 4.52 1.10
N MET A 215 -2.06 3.57 1.92
CA MET A 215 -1.22 2.46 2.40
C MET A 215 -0.75 1.55 1.25
N ILE A 216 -1.63 1.27 0.28
CA ILE A 216 -1.28 0.48 -0.91
C ILE A 216 -0.22 1.21 -1.75
N LEU A 217 -0.40 2.51 -1.97
CA LEU A 217 0.57 3.33 -2.71
C LEU A 217 1.93 3.39 -2.01
N GLU A 218 1.96 3.49 -0.68
CA GLU A 218 3.20 3.44 0.09
C GLU A 218 3.89 2.06 -0.01
N ALA A 219 3.13 0.98 0.12
CA ALA A 219 3.64 -0.38 -0.04
C ALA A 219 4.19 -0.62 -1.45
N ALA A 220 3.45 -0.20 -2.48
CA ALA A 220 3.87 -0.29 -3.87
C ALA A 220 5.17 0.48 -4.12
N LYS A 221 5.33 1.68 -3.56
CA LYS A 221 6.58 2.45 -3.63
C LYS A 221 7.76 1.69 -3.01
N ARG A 222 7.58 1.08 -1.84
CA ARG A 222 8.63 0.29 -1.17
C ARG A 222 9.04 -0.91 -2.01
N VAL A 223 8.08 -1.65 -2.56
CA VAL A 223 8.36 -2.79 -3.43
C VAL A 223 9.03 -2.34 -4.72
N SER A 224 8.56 -1.26 -5.36
CA SER A 224 9.18 -0.68 -6.56
C SER A 224 10.63 -0.27 -6.31
N LEU A 225 10.93 0.30 -5.14
CA LEU A 225 12.30 0.66 -4.77
C LEU A 225 13.17 -0.58 -4.58
N ILE A 226 12.66 -1.62 -3.90
CA ILE A 226 13.39 -2.89 -3.70
C ILE A 226 13.65 -3.59 -5.05
N THR A 227 12.70 -3.54 -5.97
CA THR A 227 12.86 -4.14 -7.30
C THR A 227 13.85 -3.34 -8.16
N ALA A 228 13.78 -2.01 -8.14
CA ALA A 228 14.69 -1.14 -8.89
C ALA A 228 16.12 -1.15 -8.33
N VAL A 229 16.27 -1.28 -7.01
CA VAL A 229 17.56 -1.35 -6.29
C VAL A 229 17.81 -2.78 -5.82
N SER A 230 17.36 -3.77 -6.60
CA SER A 230 17.45 -5.18 -6.20
C SER A 230 18.91 -5.62 -6.12
N PRO A 231 19.38 -6.17 -4.98
CA PRO A 231 20.70 -6.78 -4.86
C PRO A 231 20.86 -7.96 -5.83
N ARG A 232 19.77 -8.58 -6.29
CA ARG A 232 19.83 -9.70 -7.23
C ARG A 232 20.38 -9.29 -8.60
N ALA A 233 20.08 -8.07 -9.08
CA ALA A 233 20.71 -7.54 -10.30
C ALA A 233 22.22 -7.32 -10.11
N LEU A 234 22.62 -6.87 -8.92
CA LEU A 234 24.04 -6.76 -8.51
C LEU A 234 24.72 -8.13 -8.40
N VAL A 235 24.03 -9.13 -7.84
CA VAL A 235 24.50 -10.52 -7.70
C VAL A 235 24.62 -11.21 -9.06
N ASP A 236 23.70 -10.96 -9.99
CA ASP A 236 23.79 -11.49 -11.37
C ASP A 236 24.99 -10.90 -12.14
N ILE A 237 25.37 -9.63 -11.90
CA ILE A 237 26.56 -9.01 -12.52
C ILE A 237 27.87 -9.49 -11.89
N ALA A 238 27.91 -9.71 -10.58
CA ALA A 238 29.12 -10.12 -9.87
C ALA A 238 29.54 -11.58 -10.13
N TYR A 239 28.65 -12.40 -10.69
CA TYR A 239 28.90 -13.82 -10.99
C TYR A 239 29.35 -14.06 -12.45
N VAL A 240 29.66 -13.00 -13.21
CA VAL A 240 30.15 -13.07 -14.60
C VAL A 240 31.67 -12.96 -14.66
#